data_AF-A0A3M2Y2E4-F1
#
_entry.id   AF-A0A3M2Y2E4-F1
#
_cell.length_a   1.000
_cell.length_b   1.000
_cell.length_c   1.000
_cell.angle_alpha   90.00
_cell.angle_beta   90.00
_cell.angle_gamma   90.00
#
_symmetry.space_group_name_H-M   'P 1'
#
loop_
_entity.id
_entity.type
_entity.pdbx_description
1 polymer ?
#
loop_
_entity_poly.entity_id
_entity_poly.type
_entity_poly.pdbx_seq_one_letter_code
_entity_poly.pdbx_strand_id
1 'polypeptide(L)' 'SYGPAVTAAAKQQADAIKAQMLAGQFVIFKGPLKDNKGAVVIADGVAQTQTDIALESMNYLVEGVLGQI' A
#
# COMPACT_ATOMS: atom_id res chain seq x y z
N SER A 1 16.69 -4.14 11.80
CA SER A 1 17.54 -4.91 10.87
C SER A 1 16.71 -6.01 10.23
N TYR A 2 17.06 -6.47 9.02
CA TYR A 2 16.35 -7.56 8.36
C TYR A 2 16.72 -8.92 8.97
N GLY A 3 15.80 -9.88 8.90
CA GLY A 3 16.03 -11.26 9.34
C GLY A 3 17.05 -11.99 8.47
N PRO A 4 17.65 -13.09 8.96
CA PRO A 4 18.77 -13.76 8.31
C PRO A 4 18.43 -14.37 6.94
N ALA A 5 17.15 -14.65 6.66
CA ALA A 5 16.70 -15.20 5.38
C ALA A 5 16.56 -14.15 4.26
N VAL A 6 16.70 -12.85 4.56
CA VAL A 6 16.51 -11.78 3.58
C VAL A 6 17.74 -11.67 2.69
N THR A 7 17.54 -11.85 1.39
CA THR A 7 18.63 -11.72 0.40
C THR A 7 19.10 -10.26 0.27
N ALA A 8 20.33 -10.07 -0.20
CA ALA A 8 20.88 -8.74 -0.43
C ALA A 8 20.01 -7.91 -1.40
N ALA A 9 19.49 -8.54 -2.46
CA ALA A 9 18.61 -7.89 -3.42
C ALA A 9 17.28 -7.44 -2.78
N ALA A 10 16.64 -8.31 -1.98
CA ALA A 10 15.40 -7.96 -1.30
C ALA A 10 15.59 -6.82 -0.29
N LYS A 11 16.72 -6.84 0.44
CA LYS A 11 17.10 -5.76 1.35
C LYS A 11 17.29 -4.43 0.61
N GLN A 12 18.04 -4.43 -0.49
CA GLN A 12 18.26 -3.22 -1.28
C GLN A 12 16.95 -2.64 -1.82
N GLN A 13 16.06 -3.49 -2.32
CA GLN A 13 14.75 -3.07 -2.81
C GLN A 13 13.89 -2.47 -1.68
N ALA A 14 13.83 -3.14 -0.52
CA ALA A 14 13.07 -2.65 0.63
C ALA A 14 13.59 -1.31 1.14
N ASP A 15 14.91 -1.15 1.25
CA ASP A 15 15.54 0.12 1.66
C ASP A 15 15.27 1.25 0.68
N ALA A 16 15.29 0.97 -0.64
CA ALA A 16 14.96 1.94 -1.68
C ALA A 16 13.49 2.41 -1.61
N ILE A 17 12.54 1.47 -1.49
CA ILE A 17 11.10 1.82 -1.36
C ILE A 17 10.85 2.56 -0.05
N LYS A 18 11.47 2.15 1.05
CA LYS A 18 11.38 2.86 2.33
C LYS A 18 11.83 4.32 2.20
N ALA A 19 12.96 4.56 1.54
CA ALA A 19 13.44 5.93 1.31
C ALA A 19 12.41 6.76 0.50
N GLN A 20 11.81 6.18 -0.54
CA GLN A 20 10.76 6.87 -1.32
C GLN A 20 9.49 7.13 -0.51
N MET A 21 9.08 6.20 0.36
CA MET A 21 7.94 6.39 1.26
C MET A 21 8.19 7.53 2.24
N LEU A 22 9.38 7.57 2.86
CA LEU A 22 9.77 8.64 3.79
C LEU A 22 9.87 10.01 3.10
N ALA A 23 10.23 10.02 1.81
CA ALA A 23 10.27 11.24 1.01
C ALA A 23 8.90 11.66 0.44
N GLY A 24 7.82 10.92 0.73
CA GLY A 24 6.48 11.17 0.19
C GLY A 24 6.33 10.85 -1.31
N GLN A 25 7.32 10.19 -1.92
CA GLN A 25 7.36 9.87 -3.35
C GLN A 25 6.69 8.53 -3.68
N PHE A 26 6.47 7.70 -2.66
CA PHE A 26 5.80 6.41 -2.79
C PHE A 26 4.49 6.39 -2.03
N VAL A 27 3.38 6.61 -2.75
CA VAL A 27 2.02 6.50 -2.22
C VAL A 27 1.49 5.08 -2.47
N ILE A 28 1.09 4.37 -1.41
CA ILE A 28 0.59 2.99 -1.49
C ILE A 28 -0.89 2.91 -1.87
N PHE A 29 -1.67 3.92 -1.53
CA PHE A 29 -3.11 3.99 -1.81
C PHE A 29 -3.34 4.71 -3.14
N LYS A 30 -2.95 4.06 -4.24
CA LYS A 30 -3.15 4.55 -5.60
C LYS A 30 -4.16 3.68 -6.33
N GLY A 31 -5.08 4.31 -7.05
CA GLY A 31 -6.05 3.63 -7.87
C GLY A 31 -5.49 3.17 -9.23
N PRO A 32 -6.21 2.25 -9.92
CA PRO A 32 -7.45 1.64 -9.47
C PRO A 32 -7.20 0.61 -8.36
N LEU A 33 -7.82 0.80 -7.20
CA LEU A 33 -7.73 -0.12 -6.06
C LEU A 33 -9.10 -0.72 -5.82
N LYS A 34 -9.14 -2.05 -5.71
CA LYS A 34 -10.36 -2.79 -5.42
C LYS A 34 -10.32 -3.40 -4.03
N ASP A 35 -11.49 -3.53 -3.43
CA ASP A 35 -11.66 -4.38 -2.26
C ASP A 35 -11.66 -5.87 -2.64
N ASN A 36 -11.67 -6.74 -1.63
CA ASN A 36 -11.69 -8.19 -1.78
C ASN A 36 -13.03 -8.76 -2.25
N LYS A 37 -14.04 -7.89 -2.43
CA LYS A 37 -15.35 -8.20 -3.00
C LYS A 37 -15.48 -7.69 -4.45
N GLY A 38 -14.43 -7.04 -4.98
CA GLY A 38 -14.33 -6.54 -6.35
C GLY A 38 -14.83 -5.11 -6.56
N ALA A 39 -15.28 -4.40 -5.52
CA ALA A 39 -15.70 -3.01 -5.62
C ALA A 39 -14.48 -2.07 -5.70
N VAL A 40 -14.56 -1.04 -6.55
CA VAL A 40 -13.51 -0.02 -6.65
C VAL A 40 -13.60 0.90 -5.44
N VAL A 41 -12.54 0.94 -4.63
CA VAL A 41 -12.43 1.74 -3.40
C VAL A 41 -11.52 2.96 -3.56
N ILE A 42 -10.61 2.93 -4.54
CA ILE A 42 -9.88 4.12 -5.01
C ILE A 42 -9.95 4.12 -6.54
N ALA A 43 -10.54 5.17 -7.10
CA ALA A 43 -10.71 5.31 -8.54
C ALA A 43 -9.36 5.46 -9.28
N ASP A 44 -9.33 5.09 -10.55
CA ASP A 44 -8.14 5.25 -11.39
C ASP A 44 -7.66 6.71 -11.42
N GLY A 45 -6.34 6.90 -11.44
CA GLY A 45 -5.70 8.22 -11.36
C GLY A 45 -5.75 8.90 -9.99
N VAL A 46 -6.50 8.37 -9.00
CA VAL A 46 -6.54 8.92 -7.64
C VAL A 46 -5.42 8.32 -6.79
N ALA A 47 -4.72 9.19 -6.07
CA ALA A 47 -3.71 8.80 -5.08
C ALA A 47 -4.05 9.44 -3.74
N GLN A 48 -4.25 8.62 -2.71
CA GLN A 48 -4.48 9.05 -1.34
C GLN A 48 -3.16 8.97 -0.58
N THR A 49 -2.58 10.12 -0.19
CA THR A 49 -1.33 10.12 0.57
C THR A 49 -1.52 9.45 1.93
N GLN A 50 -0.44 9.00 2.58
CA GLN A 50 -0.54 8.24 3.85
C GLN A 50 -1.21 9.02 4.99
N THR A 51 -1.31 10.34 4.88
CA THR A 51 -1.94 11.23 5.86
C THR A 51 -3.30 11.74 5.40
N ASP A 52 -3.84 11.21 4.31
CA ASP A 52 -5.14 11.63 3.81
C ASP A 52 -6.26 11.18 4.75
N ILE A 53 -7.10 12.12 5.18
CA ILE A 53 -8.19 11.88 6.13
C ILE A 53 -9.22 10.88 5.58
N ALA A 54 -9.33 10.74 4.25
CA ALA A 54 -10.18 9.72 3.63
C ALA A 54 -9.80 8.30 4.08
N LEU A 55 -8.53 8.06 4.42
CA LEU A 55 -8.04 6.77 4.87
C LEU A 55 -8.47 6.42 6.31
N GLU A 56 -8.84 7.40 7.12
CA GLU A 56 -9.33 7.17 8.49
C GLU A 56 -10.70 6.46 8.51
N SER A 57 -11.44 6.51 7.39
CA SER A 57 -12.73 5.85 7.20
C SER A 57 -12.63 4.52 6.45
N MET A 58 -11.42 3.94 6.31
CA MET A 58 -11.23 2.66 5.62
C MET A 58 -11.99 1.54 6.31
N ASN A 59 -13.00 1.03 5.61
CA ASN A 59 -13.84 -0.09 6.06
C ASN A 59 -13.90 -1.20 5.00
N TYR A 60 -12.75 -1.54 4.43
CA TYR A 60 -12.63 -2.56 3.38
C TYR A 60 -11.29 -3.31 3.49
N LEU A 61 -11.26 -4.51 2.94
CA LEU A 61 -10.04 -5.28 2.72
C LEU A 61 -9.71 -5.23 1.24
N VAL A 62 -8.44 -5.05 0.87
CA VAL A 62 -8.04 -4.98 -0.55
C VAL A 62 -8.09 -6.35 -1.23
N GLU A 63 -8.17 -6.35 -2.56
CA GLU A 63 -8.12 -7.55 -3.38
C GLU A 63 -6.98 -8.51 -2.95
N GLY A 64 -7.28 -9.81 -2.88
CA GLY A 64 -6.35 -10.85 -2.42
C GLY A 64 -6.34 -11.13 -0.91
N VAL A 65 -6.95 -10.27 -0.09
CA VAL A 65 -7.08 -10.53 1.36
C VAL A 65 -8.22 -11.52 1.61
N LEU A 66 -7.90 -12.64 2.26
CA LEU A 66 -8.87 -13.59 2.78
C LEU A 66 -9.34 -13.16 4.17
N GLY A 67 -10.54 -12.60 4.23
CA GLY A 67 -11.14 -12.10 5.45
C GLY A 67 -12.45 -11.37 5.18
N GLN A 68 -13.12 -10.96 6.24
CA GLN A 68 -14.34 -10.17 6.17
C GLN A 68 -14.30 -9.06 7.22
N ILE A 69 -14.90 -7.93 6.88
CA ILE A 69 -15.23 -6.82 7.76
C ILE A 69 -16.76 -6.74 7.84
#